data_AF-A0A925FP54-F1
#
_entry.id   AF-A0A925FP54-F1
#
_cell.length_a   1.000
_cell.length_b   1.000
_cell.length_c   1.000
_cell.angle_alpha   90.00
_cell.angle_beta   90.00
_cell.angle_gamma   90.00
#
_symmetry.space_group_name_H-M   'P 1'
#
loop_
_entity.id
_entity.type
_entity.pdbx_description
1 polymer ?
#
loop_
_entity_poly.entity_id
_entity_poly.type
_entity_poly.pdbx_seq_one_letter_code
_entity_poly.pdbx_strand_id
1 'polypeptide(L)'
;MIKDSIFLRACKGLETERTPVWIMRQAGRYLPEYRAIREKTDFLTLCKTPELASEVTVQPIDIVGVDAAILFSDILVIPEAMGMKLEVLESKGPVFDSPLRSLEAIRSLNIEGVTERLGYVMKAIEATKQKLDGRVPLIGFSGAPWTLATYMVEGKGSKSHDIIKSFIYTEPAAAHELLQLLADSVVDYLNAKIKAGCDAVQIFDTWAGILSPWDLEEFALKYIRYICDRLETNGAPVIV
;
A
#
# COMPACT_ATOMS: atom_id res chain seq x y z
N MET A 1 12.95 -2.89 -16.96
CA MET A 1 11.57 -2.37 -16.99
C MET A 1 10.92 -2.92 -18.25
N ILE A 2 9.82 -3.66 -18.12
CA ILE A 2 9.06 -4.11 -19.29
C ILE A 2 8.39 -2.86 -19.87
N LYS A 3 8.68 -2.50 -21.13
CA LYS A 3 8.19 -1.24 -21.70
C LYS A 3 6.86 -1.36 -22.46
N ASP A 4 6.59 -2.53 -23.03
CA ASP A 4 5.49 -2.72 -24.01
C ASP A 4 4.39 -3.70 -23.56
N SER A 5 4.23 -3.92 -22.25
CA SER A 5 3.11 -4.76 -21.79
C SER A 5 1.76 -4.13 -22.09
N ILE A 6 0.75 -4.97 -22.34
CA ILE A 6 -0.62 -4.55 -22.62
C ILE A 6 -1.21 -3.70 -21.48
N PHE A 7 -0.89 -4.02 -20.23
CA PHE A 7 -1.28 -3.25 -19.05
C PHE A 7 -0.69 -1.83 -19.05
N LEU A 8 0.63 -1.68 -19.27
CA LEU A 8 1.28 -0.36 -19.26
C LEU A 8 0.84 0.51 -20.43
N ARG A 9 0.57 -0.08 -21.60
CA ARG A 9 -0.02 0.63 -22.75
C ARG A 9 -1.42 1.14 -22.43
N ALA A 10 -2.29 0.31 -21.85
CA ALA A 10 -3.63 0.72 -21.45
C ALA A 10 -3.61 1.85 -20.41
N CYS A 11 -2.73 1.78 -19.40
CA CYS A 11 -2.55 2.87 -18.43
C CYS A 11 -2.14 4.21 -19.06
N LYS A 12 -1.48 4.16 -20.22
CA LYS A 12 -1.06 5.34 -20.99
C LYS A 12 -2.08 5.77 -22.06
N GLY A 13 -3.24 5.11 -22.12
CA GLY A 13 -4.26 5.36 -23.14
C GLY A 13 -3.84 4.96 -24.56
N LEU A 14 -2.85 4.08 -24.70
CA LEU A 14 -2.39 3.55 -25.99
C LEU A 14 -3.27 2.37 -26.45
N GLU A 15 -3.31 2.14 -27.76
CA GLU A 15 -4.05 1.02 -28.35
C GLU A 15 -3.52 -0.34 -27.86
N THR A 16 -4.46 -1.27 -27.61
CA THR A 16 -4.20 -2.63 -27.14
C THR A 16 -5.06 -3.65 -27.87
N GLU A 17 -4.51 -4.83 -28.10
CA GLU A 17 -5.16 -5.97 -28.75
C GLU A 17 -6.39 -6.50 -27.99
N ARG A 18 -6.46 -6.25 -26.68
CA ARG A 18 -7.61 -6.47 -25.80
C ARG A 18 -7.46 -5.62 -24.55
N THR A 19 -8.51 -5.53 -23.73
CA THR A 19 -8.41 -4.92 -22.41
C THR A 19 -7.54 -5.79 -21.49
N PRO A 20 -6.53 -5.22 -20.80
CA PRO A 20 -5.75 -5.95 -19.80
C PRO A 20 -6.57 -6.21 -18.53
N VAL A 21 -6.33 -7.32 -17.85
CA VAL A 21 -7.01 -7.73 -16.62
C VAL A 21 -5.98 -8.10 -15.55
N TRP A 22 -6.17 -7.56 -14.36
CA TRP A 22 -5.61 -8.06 -13.11
C TRP A 22 -6.68 -7.95 -12.02
N ILE A 23 -6.53 -8.67 -10.91
CA ILE A 23 -7.59 -8.77 -9.90
C ILE A 23 -7.03 -8.32 -8.54
N MET A 24 -7.71 -7.38 -7.89
CA MET A 24 -7.36 -7.00 -6.52
C MET A 24 -7.48 -8.21 -5.58
N ARG A 25 -6.47 -8.41 -4.73
CA ARG A 25 -6.30 -9.63 -3.90
C ARG A 25 -6.14 -10.93 -4.72
N GLN A 26 -5.55 -10.86 -5.92
CA GLN A 26 -5.19 -12.04 -6.72
C GLN A 26 -4.27 -13.02 -5.97
N ALA A 27 -3.35 -12.54 -5.14
CA ALA A 27 -2.62 -13.38 -4.21
C ALA A 27 -3.42 -13.52 -2.92
N GLY A 28 -4.20 -14.60 -2.78
CA GLY A 28 -5.13 -14.71 -1.67
C GLY A 28 -5.75 -16.09 -1.45
N ARG A 29 -6.58 -16.18 -0.41
CA ARG A 29 -7.14 -17.44 0.13
C ARG A 29 -7.98 -18.26 -0.84
N TYR A 30 -8.35 -17.74 -2.02
CA TYR A 30 -9.05 -18.55 -3.02
C TYR A 30 -8.12 -19.58 -3.66
N LEU A 31 -6.81 -19.30 -3.71
CA LEU A 31 -5.78 -20.21 -4.22
C LEU A 31 -5.39 -21.25 -3.15
N PRO A 32 -5.47 -22.56 -3.44
CA PRO A 32 -4.97 -23.61 -2.55
C PRO A 32 -3.49 -23.44 -2.16
N GLU A 33 -2.65 -23.00 -3.10
CA GLU A 33 -1.21 -22.81 -2.96
C GLU A 33 -0.90 -21.70 -1.95
N TYR A 34 -1.65 -20.60 -2.02
CA TYR A 34 -1.57 -19.52 -1.04
C TYR A 34 -1.97 -20.00 0.37
N ARG A 35 -3.05 -20.79 0.47
CA ARG A 35 -3.50 -21.36 1.77
C ARG A 35 -2.42 -22.26 2.38
N ALA A 36 -1.79 -23.12 1.58
CA ALA A 36 -0.73 -24.02 2.03
C ALA A 36 0.50 -23.27 2.61
N ILE A 37 0.81 -22.07 2.10
CA ILE A 37 1.86 -21.20 2.66
C ILE A 37 1.37 -20.55 3.96
N ARG A 38 0.14 -20.02 3.99
CA ARG A 38 -0.43 -19.35 5.18
C ARG A 38 -0.67 -20.29 6.37
N GLU A 39 -0.82 -21.58 6.14
CA GLU A 39 -0.87 -22.61 7.21
C GLU A 39 0.46 -22.75 7.95
N LYS A 40 1.58 -22.39 7.32
CA LYS A 40 2.94 -22.55 7.88
C LYS A 40 3.53 -21.24 8.38
N THR A 41 2.94 -20.10 8.03
CA THR A 41 3.51 -18.78 8.30
C THR A 41 2.41 -17.75 8.50
N ASP A 42 2.50 -16.93 9.56
CA ASP A 42 1.55 -15.85 9.81
C ASP A 42 1.64 -14.74 8.74
N PHE A 43 0.63 -13.87 8.70
CA PHE A 43 0.50 -12.89 7.62
C PHE A 43 1.63 -11.84 7.62
N LEU A 44 2.06 -11.38 8.78
CA LEU A 44 3.11 -10.35 8.86
C LEU A 44 4.47 -10.96 8.53
N THR A 45 4.76 -12.17 9.02
CA THR A 45 5.97 -12.89 8.62
C THR A 45 5.98 -13.13 7.11
N LEU A 46 4.85 -13.54 6.52
CA LEU A 46 4.74 -13.71 5.06
C LEU A 46 5.05 -12.40 4.30
N CYS A 47 4.56 -11.25 4.77
CA CYS A 47 4.87 -9.95 4.16
C CYS A 47 6.34 -9.54 4.34
N LYS A 48 6.98 -9.97 5.42
CA LYS A 48 8.34 -9.57 5.82
C LYS A 48 9.44 -10.50 5.30
N THR A 49 9.08 -11.66 4.76
CA THR A 49 10.01 -12.60 4.15
C THR A 49 9.98 -12.43 2.63
N PRO A 50 11.01 -11.80 2.01
CA PRO A 50 11.03 -11.47 0.58
C PRO A 50 10.73 -12.65 -0.34
N GLU A 51 11.29 -13.82 -0.04
CA GLU A 51 11.16 -15.03 -0.86
C GLU A 51 9.73 -15.54 -0.87
N LEU A 52 9.06 -15.52 0.29
CA LEU A 52 7.68 -15.96 0.46
C LEU A 52 6.70 -14.93 -0.14
N ALA A 53 6.90 -13.64 0.13
CA ALA A 53 6.12 -12.56 -0.48
C ALA A 53 6.21 -12.61 -2.01
N SER A 54 7.39 -12.88 -2.54
CA SER A 54 7.62 -13.07 -3.97
C SER A 54 6.92 -14.32 -4.52
N GLU A 55 6.98 -15.44 -3.80
CA GLU A 55 6.28 -16.67 -4.19
C GLU A 55 4.77 -16.44 -4.33
N VAL A 56 4.12 -15.88 -3.31
CA VAL A 56 2.68 -15.63 -3.36
C VAL A 56 2.30 -14.58 -4.40
N THR A 57 3.18 -13.60 -4.69
CA THR A 57 2.94 -12.57 -5.72
C THR A 57 2.84 -13.18 -7.12
N VAL A 58 3.65 -14.20 -7.41
CA VAL A 58 3.74 -14.82 -8.75
C VAL A 58 2.65 -15.87 -9.00
N GLN A 59 2.13 -16.53 -7.96
CA GLN A 59 1.10 -17.57 -8.08
C GLN A 59 -0.06 -17.20 -9.04
N PRO A 60 -0.67 -16.01 -8.99
CA PRO A 60 -1.81 -15.69 -9.85
C PRO A 60 -1.41 -15.52 -11.32
N ILE A 61 -0.14 -15.19 -11.59
CA ILE A 61 0.39 -15.13 -12.95
C ILE A 61 0.47 -16.54 -13.53
N ASP A 62 0.93 -17.50 -12.74
CA ASP A 62 1.10 -18.88 -13.17
C ASP A 62 -0.24 -19.64 -13.27
N ILE A 63 -1.19 -19.33 -12.37
CA ILE A 63 -2.46 -20.07 -12.23
C ILE A 63 -3.59 -19.43 -13.04
N VAL A 64 -3.69 -18.10 -13.03
CA VAL A 64 -4.83 -17.36 -13.62
C VAL A 64 -4.45 -16.69 -14.95
N GLY A 65 -3.18 -16.33 -15.15
CA GLY A 65 -2.70 -15.72 -16.39
C GLY A 65 -3.13 -14.26 -16.56
N VAL A 66 -3.15 -13.49 -15.47
CA VAL A 66 -3.46 -12.04 -15.49
C VAL A 66 -2.31 -11.20 -16.07
N ASP A 67 -2.61 -9.99 -16.54
CA ASP A 67 -1.71 -9.11 -17.29
C ASP A 67 -0.77 -8.24 -16.43
N ALA A 68 -0.93 -8.28 -15.12
CA ALA A 68 -0.06 -7.60 -14.17
C ALA A 68 0.02 -8.34 -12.84
N ALA A 69 1.20 -8.36 -12.25
CA ALA A 69 1.38 -8.78 -10.86
C ALA A 69 1.21 -7.55 -9.94
N ILE A 70 0.61 -7.72 -8.78
CA ILE A 70 0.68 -6.73 -7.70
C ILE A 70 1.46 -7.33 -6.54
N LEU A 71 2.44 -6.58 -6.03
CA LEU A 71 3.27 -7.01 -4.92
C LEU A 71 2.39 -7.48 -3.75
N PHE A 72 2.71 -8.63 -3.16
CA PHE A 72 2.09 -9.04 -1.90
C PHE A 72 2.76 -8.30 -0.74
N SER A 73 1.99 -7.45 -0.06
CA SER A 73 2.41 -6.69 1.10
C SER A 73 1.15 -6.23 1.87
N ASP A 74 1.31 -5.36 2.87
CA ASP A 74 0.21 -4.72 3.59
C ASP A 74 0.37 -3.20 3.56
N ILE A 75 -0.75 -2.45 3.56
CA ILE A 75 -0.69 -0.97 3.59
C ILE A 75 -0.16 -0.46 4.94
N LEU A 76 -0.33 -1.21 6.02
CA LEU A 76 0.00 -0.80 7.39
C LEU A 76 1.46 -1.01 7.76
N VAL A 77 2.31 -1.44 6.81
CA VAL A 77 3.76 -1.54 7.03
C VAL A 77 4.40 -0.17 7.30
N ILE A 78 3.87 0.93 6.73
CA ILE A 78 4.35 2.28 7.02
C ILE A 78 4.09 2.66 8.49
N PRO A 79 2.84 2.62 9.02
CA PRO A 79 2.60 2.82 10.44
C PRO A 79 3.42 1.91 11.35
N GLU A 80 3.60 0.64 10.97
CA GLU A 80 4.45 -0.27 11.73
C GLU A 80 5.92 0.19 11.77
N ALA A 81 6.47 0.59 10.62
CA ALA A 81 7.82 1.14 10.52
C ALA A 81 7.96 2.50 11.24
N MET A 82 6.87 3.21 11.48
CA MET A 82 6.82 4.40 12.34
C MET A 82 6.80 4.08 13.84
N GLY A 83 6.85 2.80 14.22
CA GLY A 83 6.91 2.34 15.60
C GLY A 83 5.56 1.97 16.22
N MET A 84 4.47 1.95 15.43
CA MET A 84 3.18 1.45 15.94
C MET A 84 3.17 -0.08 15.95
N LYS A 85 2.82 -0.69 17.09
CA LYS A 85 2.74 -2.15 17.23
C LYS A 85 1.51 -2.69 16.50
N LEU A 86 1.72 -3.30 15.33
CA LEU A 86 0.69 -3.90 14.49
C LEU A 86 0.52 -5.39 14.80
N GLU A 87 -0.71 -5.81 15.06
CA GLU A 87 -1.11 -7.22 15.14
C GLU A 87 -2.22 -7.52 14.13
N VAL A 88 -2.15 -8.66 13.44
CA VAL A 88 -3.19 -9.10 12.51
C VAL A 88 -3.91 -10.31 13.10
N LEU A 89 -5.08 -10.08 13.68
CA LEU A 89 -5.88 -11.10 14.33
C LEU A 89 -6.89 -11.69 13.33
N GLU A 90 -6.95 -13.02 13.21
CA GLU A 90 -7.72 -13.69 12.14
C GLU A 90 -9.20 -13.29 12.04
N SER A 91 -9.84 -12.97 13.17
CA SER A 91 -11.26 -12.60 13.26
C SER A 91 -11.51 -11.09 13.37
N LYS A 92 -10.49 -10.29 13.69
CA LYS A 92 -10.63 -8.84 13.95
C LYS A 92 -9.91 -7.96 12.92
N GLY A 93 -9.04 -8.54 12.10
CA GLY A 93 -8.20 -7.80 11.17
C GLY A 93 -7.01 -7.13 11.89
N PRO A 94 -6.43 -6.08 11.28
CA PRO A 94 -5.30 -5.36 11.87
C PRO A 94 -5.73 -4.54 13.09
N VAL A 95 -4.88 -4.54 14.11
CA VAL A 95 -5.04 -3.80 15.37
C VAL A 95 -3.72 -3.12 15.73
N PHE A 96 -3.81 -1.87 16.20
CA PHE A 96 -2.73 -1.15 16.85
C PHE A 96 -3.01 -1.03 18.35
N ASP A 97 -2.04 -1.41 19.17
CA ASP A 97 -2.18 -1.39 20.63
C ASP A 97 -2.32 0.03 21.21
N SER A 98 -1.66 1.00 20.57
CA SER A 98 -1.62 2.40 21.01
C SER A 98 -2.05 3.33 19.86
N PRO A 99 -3.36 3.53 19.65
CA PRO A 99 -3.86 4.40 18.59
C PRO A 99 -3.55 5.87 18.87
N LEU A 100 -3.42 6.66 17.80
CA LEU A 100 -3.11 8.09 17.91
C LEU A 100 -4.35 8.88 18.35
N ARG A 101 -4.21 9.65 19.43
CA ARG A 101 -5.32 10.42 20.05
C ARG A 101 -4.99 11.89 20.26
N SER A 102 -3.74 12.30 20.07
CA SER A 102 -3.26 13.65 20.35
C SER A 102 -2.08 14.00 19.44
N LEU A 103 -1.79 15.30 19.38
CA LEU A 103 -0.61 15.83 18.70
C LEU A 103 0.72 15.27 19.26
N GLU A 104 0.79 15.10 20.59
CA GLU A 104 1.96 14.51 21.25
C GLU A 104 2.19 13.07 20.79
N ALA A 105 1.13 12.26 20.68
CA ALA A 105 1.23 10.90 20.18
C ALA A 105 1.76 10.86 18.73
N ILE A 106 1.30 11.78 17.86
CA ILE A 106 1.79 11.90 16.49
C ILE A 106 3.29 12.26 16.48
N ARG A 107 3.70 13.23 17.30
CA ARG A 107 5.10 13.66 17.40
C ARG A 107 6.03 12.63 18.02
N SER A 108 5.48 11.64 18.73
CA SER A 108 6.25 10.52 19.29
C SER A 108 6.56 9.40 18.28
N LEU A 109 5.99 9.45 17.06
CA LEU A 109 6.27 8.47 16.02
C LEU A 109 7.75 8.47 15.64
N ASN A 110 8.29 7.28 15.35
CA ASN A 110 9.65 7.13 14.86
C ASN A 110 9.70 7.31 13.34
N ILE A 111 9.96 8.54 12.90
CA ILE A 111 9.93 8.93 11.49
C ILE A 111 11.27 8.71 10.78
N GLU A 112 12.38 8.66 11.53
CA GLU A 112 13.70 8.49 10.96
C GLU A 112 13.90 7.05 10.51
N GLY A 113 14.34 6.83 9.26
CA GLY A 113 14.70 5.50 8.80
C GLY A 113 13.52 4.58 8.43
N VAL A 114 12.32 5.15 8.19
CA VAL A 114 11.10 4.37 7.87
C VAL A 114 11.31 3.52 6.61
N THR A 115 11.81 4.12 5.53
CA THR A 115 12.04 3.42 4.25
C THR A 115 13.11 2.32 4.38
N GLU A 116 14.14 2.55 5.18
CA GLU A 116 15.22 1.60 5.48
C GLU A 116 14.69 0.39 6.25
N ARG A 117 13.84 0.61 7.26
CA ARG A 117 13.13 -0.47 7.98
C ARG A 117 12.23 -1.29 7.05
N LEU A 118 11.69 -0.66 6.01
CA LEU A 118 10.90 -1.30 4.96
C LEU A 118 11.74 -1.93 3.84
N GLY A 119 13.07 -2.01 3.98
CA GLY A 119 13.97 -2.57 2.97
C GLY A 119 13.66 -4.03 2.57
N TYR A 120 12.99 -4.81 3.43
CA TYR A 120 12.51 -6.15 3.08
C TYR A 120 11.49 -6.12 1.93
N VAL A 121 10.70 -5.05 1.81
CA VAL A 121 9.74 -4.88 0.70
C VAL A 121 10.48 -4.69 -0.62
N MET A 122 11.58 -3.95 -0.61
CA MET A 122 12.38 -3.71 -1.82
C MET A 122 13.06 -5.00 -2.27
N LYS A 123 13.56 -5.80 -1.33
CA LYS A 123 14.05 -7.16 -1.62
C LYS A 123 12.96 -8.07 -2.19
N ALA A 124 11.73 -7.97 -1.70
CA ALA A 124 10.59 -8.73 -2.22
C ALA A 124 10.27 -8.31 -3.67
N ILE A 125 10.37 -7.02 -3.99
CA ILE A 125 10.24 -6.51 -5.36
C ILE A 125 11.32 -7.12 -6.26
N GLU A 126 12.59 -7.04 -5.87
CA GLU A 126 13.71 -7.60 -6.64
C GLU A 126 13.54 -9.10 -6.90
N ALA A 127 13.23 -9.88 -5.87
CA ALA A 127 12.96 -11.32 -5.98
C ALA A 127 11.76 -11.61 -6.91
N THR A 128 10.70 -10.81 -6.81
CA THR A 128 9.51 -10.93 -7.68
C THR A 128 9.84 -10.60 -9.12
N LYS A 129 10.64 -9.55 -9.38
CA LYS A 129 11.07 -9.19 -10.73
C LYS A 129 11.89 -10.31 -11.36
N GLN A 130 12.75 -10.98 -10.60
CA GLN A 130 13.48 -12.16 -11.07
C GLN A 130 12.54 -13.32 -11.41
N LYS A 131 11.60 -13.69 -10.52
CA LYS A 131 10.65 -14.79 -10.77
C LYS A 131 9.66 -14.51 -11.90
N LEU A 132 9.29 -13.25 -12.10
CA LEU A 132 8.43 -12.83 -13.20
C LEU A 132 9.15 -12.92 -14.55
N ASP A 133 10.48 -12.78 -14.58
CA ASP A 133 11.31 -12.88 -15.77
C ASP A 133 10.74 -12.11 -16.98
N GLY A 134 10.32 -10.87 -16.75
CA GLY A 134 9.82 -10.02 -17.83
C GLY A 134 8.43 -10.39 -18.38
N ARG A 135 7.72 -11.39 -17.84
CA ARG A 135 6.43 -11.86 -18.36
C ARG A 135 5.31 -10.83 -18.25
N VAL A 136 5.20 -10.18 -17.08
CA VAL A 136 4.18 -9.16 -16.79
C VAL A 136 4.77 -8.04 -15.92
N PRO A 137 4.24 -6.80 -16.00
CA PRO A 137 4.64 -5.71 -15.12
C PRO A 137 4.30 -6.01 -13.66
N LEU A 138 5.09 -5.43 -12.75
CA LEU A 138 4.86 -5.48 -11.31
C LEU A 138 4.34 -4.13 -10.79
N ILE A 139 3.16 -4.16 -10.19
CA ILE A 139 2.51 -3.04 -9.51
C ILE A 139 3.00 -3.00 -8.06
N GLY A 140 3.67 -1.91 -7.68
CA GLY A 140 3.89 -1.55 -6.28
C GLY A 140 2.67 -0.82 -5.72
N PHE A 141 2.51 -0.76 -4.40
CA PHE A 141 1.40 -0.01 -3.83
C PHE A 141 1.69 0.60 -2.46
N SER A 142 0.87 1.55 -2.05
CA SER A 142 0.81 2.07 -0.68
C SER A 142 -0.63 2.37 -0.28
N GLY A 143 -0.91 2.46 1.01
CA GLY A 143 -2.13 3.13 1.47
C GLY A 143 -2.02 4.64 1.27
N ALA A 144 -3.14 5.29 1.01
CA ALA A 144 -3.23 6.75 1.00
C ALA A 144 -3.10 7.33 2.42
N PRO A 145 -2.63 8.58 2.59
CA PRO A 145 -2.49 9.21 3.89
C PRO A 145 -3.78 9.18 4.73
N TRP A 146 -4.94 9.48 4.13
CA TRP A 146 -6.23 9.42 4.83
C TRP A 146 -6.56 8.01 5.35
N THR A 147 -6.44 7.01 4.48
CA THR A 147 -6.69 5.61 4.83
C THR A 147 -5.72 5.11 5.90
N LEU A 148 -4.44 5.47 5.83
CA LEU A 148 -3.45 5.11 6.85
C LEU A 148 -3.76 5.79 8.19
N ALA A 149 -4.02 7.10 8.18
CA ALA A 149 -4.41 7.87 9.37
C ALA A 149 -5.67 7.30 10.01
N THR A 150 -6.64 6.85 9.21
CA THR A 150 -7.85 6.17 9.70
C THR A 150 -7.50 4.96 10.54
N TYR A 151 -6.61 4.07 10.09
CA TYR A 151 -6.19 2.92 10.91
C TYR A 151 -5.39 3.33 12.13
N MET A 152 -4.47 4.30 12.00
CA MET A 152 -3.61 4.76 13.09
C MET A 152 -4.41 5.42 14.21
N VAL A 153 -5.48 6.13 13.86
CA VAL A 153 -6.40 6.76 14.81
C VAL A 153 -7.44 5.75 15.27
N GLU A 154 -8.21 5.08 14.42
CA GLU A 154 -9.21 4.12 14.90
C GLU A 154 -8.59 2.97 15.73
N GLY A 155 -7.33 2.61 15.44
CA GLY A 155 -6.59 1.54 16.09
C GLY A 155 -6.96 0.15 15.58
N LYS A 156 -7.95 0.05 14.71
CA LYS A 156 -8.44 -1.19 14.08
C LYS A 156 -9.38 -0.84 12.93
N GLY A 157 -9.87 -1.84 12.20
CA GLY A 157 -10.99 -1.65 11.28
C GLY A 157 -12.22 -1.10 12.00
N SER A 158 -12.83 -0.06 11.43
CA SER A 158 -14.01 0.62 11.98
C SER A 158 -15.16 0.57 10.98
N LYS A 159 -16.40 0.48 11.47
CA LYS A 159 -17.59 0.54 10.60
C LYS A 159 -18.12 1.96 10.47
N SER A 160 -18.12 2.71 11.58
CA SER A 160 -18.63 4.08 11.64
C SER A 160 -17.54 5.13 11.40
N HIS A 161 -16.29 4.81 11.74
CA HIS A 161 -15.14 5.72 11.63
C HIS A 161 -15.33 7.00 12.44
N ASP A 162 -16.05 6.91 13.57
CA ASP A 162 -16.42 8.06 14.38
C ASP A 162 -15.20 8.73 15.03
N ILE A 163 -14.14 7.97 15.34
CA ILE A 163 -12.97 8.49 16.04
C ILE A 163 -12.14 9.36 15.10
N ILE A 164 -11.83 8.86 13.89
CA ILE A 164 -11.07 9.66 12.91
C ILE A 164 -11.89 10.88 12.45
N LYS A 165 -13.21 10.74 12.27
CA LYS A 165 -14.08 11.86 11.92
C LYS A 165 -14.13 12.90 13.03
N SER A 166 -14.29 12.47 14.28
CA SER A 166 -14.20 13.37 15.42
C SER A 166 -12.83 14.07 15.44
N PHE A 167 -11.75 13.34 15.23
CA PHE A 167 -10.38 13.86 15.28
C PHE A 167 -10.13 14.98 14.26
N ILE A 168 -10.59 14.84 13.01
CA ILE A 168 -10.41 15.91 12.01
C ILE A 168 -11.19 17.19 12.35
N TYR A 169 -12.32 17.07 13.07
CA TYR A 169 -13.11 18.25 13.45
C TYR A 169 -12.64 18.88 14.76
N THR A 170 -12.19 18.08 15.72
CA THR A 170 -11.76 18.59 17.03
C THR A 170 -10.29 18.99 17.07
N GLU A 171 -9.45 18.34 16.25
CA GLU A 171 -7.99 18.51 16.24
C GLU A 171 -7.44 18.67 14.80
N PRO A 172 -7.98 19.58 13.96
CA PRO A 172 -7.65 19.66 12.53
C PRO A 172 -6.15 19.91 12.26
N ALA A 173 -5.48 20.70 13.10
CA ALA A 173 -4.04 20.94 12.97
C ALA A 173 -3.22 19.66 13.17
N ALA A 174 -3.58 18.85 14.18
CA ALA A 174 -2.92 17.56 14.43
C ALA A 174 -3.22 16.55 13.32
N ALA A 175 -4.47 16.53 12.81
CA ALA A 175 -4.82 15.72 11.65
C ALA A 175 -3.98 16.07 10.42
N HIS A 176 -3.81 17.36 10.11
CA HIS A 176 -2.97 17.79 9.00
C HIS A 176 -1.48 17.47 9.21
N GLU A 177 -0.97 17.55 10.43
CA GLU A 177 0.41 17.16 10.76
C GLU A 177 0.61 15.65 10.49
N LEU A 178 -0.31 14.79 10.92
CA LEU A 178 -0.27 13.36 10.64
C LEU A 178 -0.39 13.04 9.15
N LEU A 179 -1.33 13.67 8.45
CA LEU A 179 -1.53 13.43 7.01
C LEU A 179 -0.34 13.89 6.18
N GLN A 180 0.31 15.00 6.56
CA GLN A 180 1.53 15.46 5.90
C GLN A 180 2.68 14.47 6.12
N LEU A 181 2.89 14.02 7.36
CA LEU A 181 3.90 13.02 7.70
C LEU A 181 3.73 11.73 6.88
N LEU A 182 2.50 11.25 6.76
CA LEU A 182 2.17 10.07 5.97
C LEU A 182 2.36 10.32 4.49
N ALA A 183 2.00 11.49 3.97
CA ALA A 183 2.22 11.83 2.57
C ALA A 183 3.71 11.81 2.20
N ASP A 184 4.57 12.40 3.04
CA ASP A 184 6.03 12.37 2.85
C ASP A 184 6.56 10.93 2.87
N SER A 185 6.11 10.12 3.83
CA SER A 185 6.51 8.71 3.93
C SER A 185 6.04 7.87 2.74
N VAL A 186 4.85 8.16 2.21
CA VAL A 186 4.31 7.49 1.02
C VAL A 186 5.09 7.87 -0.23
N VAL A 187 5.52 9.14 -0.38
CA VAL A 187 6.39 9.58 -1.48
C VAL A 187 7.70 8.78 -1.46
N ASP A 188 8.40 8.77 -0.32
CA ASP A 188 9.67 8.07 -0.19
C ASP A 188 9.53 6.58 -0.45
N TYR A 189 8.48 5.98 0.10
CA TYR A 189 8.22 4.55 -0.04
C TYR A 189 7.89 4.16 -1.50
N LEU A 190 7.02 4.90 -2.18
CA LEU A 190 6.68 4.62 -3.57
C LEU A 190 7.85 4.89 -4.52
N ASN A 191 8.62 5.96 -4.32
CA ASN A 191 9.85 6.21 -5.09
C ASN A 191 10.86 5.08 -4.89
N ALA A 192 11.03 4.56 -3.67
CA ALA A 192 11.88 3.39 -3.41
C ALA A 192 11.37 2.12 -4.13
N LYS A 193 10.05 1.90 -4.22
CA LYS A 193 9.48 0.78 -4.99
C LYS A 193 9.73 0.89 -6.48
N ILE A 194 9.56 2.09 -7.04
CA ILE A 194 9.85 2.36 -8.46
C ILE A 194 11.33 2.09 -8.73
N LYS A 195 12.22 2.59 -7.87
CA LYS A 195 13.67 2.35 -7.96
C LYS A 195 14.03 0.86 -7.85
N ALA A 196 13.35 0.10 -7.01
CA ALA A 196 13.54 -1.34 -6.85
C ALA A 196 13.00 -2.15 -8.05
N GLY A 197 12.16 -1.56 -8.90
CA GLY A 197 11.77 -2.14 -10.18
C GLY A 197 10.27 -2.34 -10.41
N CYS A 198 9.39 -1.75 -9.59
CA CYS A 198 7.97 -1.66 -9.91
C CYS A 198 7.77 -0.89 -11.22
N ASP A 199 6.96 -1.45 -12.14
CA ASP A 199 6.69 -0.83 -13.45
C ASP A 199 5.46 0.10 -13.40
N ALA A 200 4.65 0.01 -12.34
CA ALA A 200 3.55 0.92 -11.99
C ALA A 200 3.39 0.98 -10.47
N VAL A 201 2.72 2.02 -9.97
CA VAL A 201 2.36 2.14 -8.54
C VAL A 201 0.90 2.47 -8.34
N GLN A 202 0.31 1.95 -7.26
CA GLN A 202 -1.08 2.20 -6.87
C GLN A 202 -1.20 2.75 -5.45
N ILE A 203 -2.05 3.76 -5.26
CA ILE A 203 -2.36 4.37 -3.96
C ILE A 203 -3.77 3.94 -3.57
N PHE A 204 -3.92 3.19 -2.49
CA PHE A 204 -5.23 2.76 -2.01
C PHE A 204 -5.82 3.76 -1.00
N ASP A 205 -6.78 4.57 -1.43
CA ASP A 205 -7.59 5.40 -0.53
C ASP A 205 -8.95 4.77 -0.19
N THR A 206 -8.86 3.57 0.39
CA THR A 206 -10.01 2.70 0.73
C THR A 206 -11.11 3.41 1.52
N TRP A 207 -10.71 4.33 2.41
CA TRP A 207 -11.64 5.01 3.32
C TRP A 207 -12.03 6.41 2.87
N ALA A 208 -11.58 6.92 1.72
CA ALA A 208 -11.95 8.25 1.24
C ALA A 208 -13.48 8.41 1.07
N GLY A 209 -14.18 7.35 0.67
CA GLY A 209 -15.62 7.38 0.41
C GLY A 209 -16.51 7.64 1.63
N ILE A 210 -15.95 7.70 2.84
CA ILE A 210 -16.70 8.01 4.07
C ILE A 210 -16.78 9.51 4.37
N LEU A 211 -15.99 10.33 3.66
CA LEU A 211 -15.86 11.77 3.83
C LEU A 211 -16.94 12.52 3.05
N SER A 212 -17.33 13.70 3.52
CA SER A 212 -18.11 14.64 2.71
C SER A 212 -17.25 15.16 1.55
N PRO A 213 -17.82 15.74 0.48
CA PRO A 213 -17.03 16.30 -0.62
C PRO A 213 -15.99 17.34 -0.17
N TRP A 214 -16.30 18.15 0.85
CA TRP A 214 -15.38 19.16 1.39
C TRP A 214 -14.24 18.51 2.17
N ASP A 215 -14.57 17.56 3.05
CA ASP A 215 -13.56 16.85 3.83
C ASP A 215 -12.68 15.96 2.94
N LEU A 216 -13.24 15.39 1.88
CA LEU A 216 -12.51 14.63 0.87
C LEU A 216 -11.43 15.48 0.20
N GLU A 217 -11.79 16.71 -0.19
CA GLU A 217 -10.85 17.65 -0.81
C GLU A 217 -9.72 18.04 0.17
N GLU A 218 -10.06 18.30 1.43
CA GLU A 218 -9.16 18.81 2.46
C GLU A 218 -8.24 17.75 3.07
N PHE A 219 -8.77 16.59 3.45
CA PHE A 219 -8.06 15.57 4.23
C PHE A 219 -7.57 14.38 3.40
N ALA A 220 -8.04 14.20 2.16
CA ALA A 220 -7.61 13.11 1.29
C ALA A 220 -6.98 13.61 -0.02
N LEU A 221 -7.75 14.23 -0.93
CA LEU A 221 -7.30 14.58 -2.28
C LEU A 221 -6.16 15.60 -2.30
N LYS A 222 -6.11 16.53 -1.33
CA LYS A 222 -4.94 17.40 -1.10
C LYS A 222 -3.63 16.60 -1.01
N TYR A 223 -3.64 15.51 -0.26
CA TYR A 223 -2.44 14.70 -0.02
C TYR A 223 -2.16 13.69 -1.13
N ILE A 224 -3.19 13.20 -1.81
CA ILE A 224 -3.01 12.43 -3.06
C ILE A 224 -2.29 13.28 -4.11
N ARG A 225 -2.74 14.52 -4.33
CA ARG A 225 -2.07 15.46 -5.26
C ARG A 225 -0.63 15.73 -4.83
N TYR A 226 -0.41 16.00 -3.54
CA TYR A 226 0.93 16.19 -3.00
C TYR A 226 1.88 15.04 -3.34
N ILE A 227 1.42 13.79 -3.19
CA ILE A 227 2.18 12.58 -3.52
C ILE A 227 2.45 12.54 -5.03
N CYS A 228 1.40 12.61 -5.86
CA CYS A 228 1.52 12.53 -7.32
C CYS A 228 2.51 13.56 -7.89
N ASP A 229 2.52 14.78 -7.36
CA ASP A 229 3.43 15.86 -7.78
C ASP A 229 4.91 15.60 -7.43
N ARG A 230 5.19 14.65 -6.51
CA ARG A 230 6.54 14.35 -5.99
C ARG A 230 7.05 12.95 -6.35
N LEU A 231 6.25 12.15 -7.05
CA LEU A 231 6.70 10.85 -7.52
C LEU A 231 7.65 10.99 -8.71
N GLU A 232 8.83 10.40 -8.59
CA GLU A 232 9.81 10.27 -9.67
C GLU A 232 9.45 9.04 -10.52
N THR A 233 8.34 9.14 -11.25
CA THR A 233 7.73 7.98 -11.90
C THR A 233 8.60 7.37 -13.00
N ASN A 234 9.48 8.15 -13.63
CA ASN A 234 10.26 7.71 -14.80
C ASN A 234 9.39 7.04 -15.89
N GLY A 235 8.14 7.49 -16.02
CA GLY A 235 7.15 6.93 -16.96
C GLY A 235 6.34 5.74 -16.45
N ALA A 236 6.52 5.33 -15.19
CA ALA A 236 5.66 4.37 -14.51
C ALA A 236 4.27 4.99 -14.24
N PRO A 237 3.16 4.32 -14.62
CA PRO A 237 1.83 4.81 -14.29
C PRO A 237 1.58 4.90 -12.79
N VAL A 238 0.83 5.91 -12.37
CA VAL A 238 0.31 6.07 -11.01
C VAL A 238 -1.20 5.86 -11.05
N ILE A 239 -1.67 4.92 -10.24
CA ILE A 239 -3.09 4.54 -10.13
C ILE A 239 -3.56 5.00 -8.74
N VAL A 240 -4.72 5.65 -8.66
CA VAL A 240 -5.36 6.06 -7.41
C VAL A 240 -6.75 5.45 -7.35
#